data_AF-A0A1A9AKF3-F1
#
_entry.id   AF-A0A1A9AKF3-F1
#
_cell.length_a   1.000
_cell.length_b   1.000
_cell.length_c   1.000
_cell.angle_alpha   90.00
_cell.angle_beta   90.00
_cell.angle_gamma   90.00
#
_symmetry.space_group_name_H-M   'P 1'
#
loop_
_entity.id
_entity.type
_entity.pdbx_description
1 polymer ?
#
loop_
_entity_poly.entity_id
_entity_poly.type
_entity_poly.pdbx_seq_one_letter_code
_entity_poly.pdbx_strand_id
1 'polypeptide(L)'
;MSSNVPDIVCYSFFYDYITYKKYEVYIEQHSGTGIYNNTCNVFNPDVPISSTESANQICGKFLNFYKFLISKKNQSTDKTLNNNDFAYLNYWLNSKLKNDTLIHGITVNEFHEKMSYHEWDFVSGIFDGKLYDLGKDDFTNMNLLNNLEFNYSEIYKNVISHNEKQGKISCLGYYEKYFNIYEEGIKRCPNNTNFCNALNIYKKKYENFSDPNTISENCIDKMIPKLPTYNHISLGDQKFTVIGTILGPSFGMFFTLVFLYKFTPFGQWIHAKIRRNKGEDSKLYEENNQLFLDTSDNAHINSAHNSYSISYDSAVNS
;
A
#
# COMPACT_ATOMS: atom_id res chain seq x y z
N MET A 1 -4.63 28.31 23.57
CA MET A 1 -4.42 26.94 24.09
C MET A 1 -3.31 26.32 23.27
N SER A 2 -2.34 25.71 23.95
CA SER A 2 -1.06 25.23 23.41
C SER A 2 -1.22 24.44 22.12
N SER A 3 -0.62 24.93 21.02
CA SER A 3 -0.38 24.17 19.80
C SER A 3 0.67 23.11 20.10
N ASN A 4 0.23 21.96 20.60
CA ASN A 4 1.07 20.78 20.67
C ASN A 4 1.31 20.32 19.23
N VAL A 5 2.48 20.68 18.69
CA VAL A 5 3.06 19.99 17.52
C VAL A 5 2.98 18.49 17.83
N PRO A 6 2.52 17.61 16.92
CA PRO A 6 2.55 16.18 17.16
C PRO A 6 4.01 15.76 17.31
N ASP A 7 4.48 15.71 18.55
CA ASP A 7 5.83 15.27 18.87
C ASP A 7 5.92 13.79 18.49
N ILE A 8 6.75 13.56 17.47
CA ILE A 8 7.17 12.28 16.88
C ILE A 8 6.29 11.75 15.75
N VAL A 9 6.76 11.99 14.52
CA VAL A 9 6.38 11.21 13.35
C VAL A 9 6.69 9.72 13.59
N CYS A 10 5.65 8.90 13.46
CA CYS A 10 5.69 7.49 13.82
C CYS A 10 6.10 6.62 12.63
N TYR A 11 7.28 6.01 12.70
CA TYR A 11 7.79 5.06 11.69
C TYR A 11 7.54 3.59 12.08
N SER A 12 7.03 3.30 13.28
CA SER A 12 6.88 1.91 13.75
C SER A 12 5.82 1.12 13.01
N PHE A 13 4.91 1.75 12.26
CA PHE A 13 4.00 0.99 11.39
C PHE A 13 4.77 0.20 10.30
N PHE A 14 6.02 0.55 10.00
CA PHE A 14 6.82 -0.18 9.01
C PHE A 14 7.16 -1.63 9.43
N TYR A 15 7.07 -1.95 10.73
CA TYR A 15 7.16 -3.34 11.20
C TYR A 15 6.03 -4.21 10.61
N ASP A 16 4.84 -3.63 10.46
CA ASP A 16 3.63 -4.28 9.94
C ASP A 16 3.23 -3.76 8.54
N TYR A 17 4.18 -3.14 7.82
CA TYR A 17 3.89 -2.43 6.56
C TYR A 17 3.16 -3.28 5.53
N ILE A 18 3.56 -4.54 5.39
CA ILE A 18 2.95 -5.48 4.44
C ILE A 18 1.49 -5.75 4.81
N THR A 19 1.17 -5.82 6.09
CA THR A 19 -0.20 -6.03 6.56
C THR A 19 -1.08 -4.84 6.16
N TYR A 20 -0.63 -3.62 6.42
CA TYR A 20 -1.37 -2.42 6.01
C TYR A 20 -1.49 -2.29 4.48
N LYS A 21 -0.45 -2.64 3.71
CA LYS A 21 -0.52 -2.65 2.24
C LYS A 21 -1.53 -3.67 1.71
N LYS A 22 -1.69 -4.83 2.35
CA LYS A 22 -2.75 -5.79 2.01
C LYS A 22 -4.14 -5.19 2.25
N TYR A 23 -4.32 -4.45 3.34
CA TYR A 23 -5.58 -3.80 3.66
C TYR A 23 -5.89 -2.68 2.66
N GLU A 24 -4.89 -1.88 2.29
CA GLU A 24 -5.02 -0.85 1.26
C GLU A 24 -5.50 -1.46 -0.07
N VAL A 25 -4.87 -2.56 -0.50
CA VAL A 25 -5.27 -3.30 -1.70
C VAL A 25 -6.73 -3.78 -1.62
N TYR A 26 -7.15 -4.27 -0.45
CA TYR A 26 -8.54 -4.68 -0.23
C TYR A 26 -9.49 -3.50 -0.39
N ILE A 27 -9.19 -2.34 0.22
CA ILE A 27 -10.00 -1.12 0.11
C ILE A 27 -10.07 -0.64 -1.34
N GLU A 28 -8.96 -0.65 -2.09
CA GLU A 28 -8.94 -0.26 -3.49
C GLU A 28 -9.76 -1.19 -4.41
N GLN A 29 -9.91 -2.46 -4.06
CA GLN A 29 -10.73 -3.42 -4.82
C GLN A 29 -12.22 -3.34 -4.50
N HIS A 30 -12.58 -2.96 -3.28
CA HIS A 30 -13.97 -2.94 -2.80
C HIS A 30 -14.55 -1.53 -2.69
N SER A 31 -13.79 -0.49 -3.07
CA SER A 31 -14.28 0.88 -3.13
C SER A 31 -15.50 0.99 -4.04
N GLY A 32 -16.62 1.48 -3.51
CA GLY A 32 -17.90 1.59 -4.24
C GLY A 32 -18.75 0.32 -4.22
N THR A 33 -18.27 -0.77 -3.64
CA THR A 33 -19.09 -1.96 -3.32
C THR A 33 -19.56 -1.83 -1.87
N GLY A 34 -20.88 -1.83 -1.65
CA GLY A 34 -21.55 -1.32 -0.44
C GLY A 34 -21.29 -1.99 0.92
N ILE A 35 -20.14 -2.67 1.14
CA ILE A 35 -19.77 -3.23 2.45
C ILE A 35 -19.58 -2.10 3.50
N TYR A 36 -19.10 -0.95 3.04
CA TYR A 36 -19.04 0.30 3.79
C TYR A 36 -19.43 1.42 2.83
N ASN A 37 -20.73 1.69 2.65
CA ASN A 37 -21.24 2.65 1.68
C ASN A 37 -21.08 4.11 2.16
N ASN A 38 -19.85 4.51 2.50
CA ASN A 38 -19.55 5.89 2.86
C ASN A 38 -19.41 6.70 1.57
N THR A 39 -20.46 7.42 1.22
CA THR A 39 -20.37 8.48 0.21
C THR A 39 -20.01 9.77 0.94
N CYS A 40 -19.02 10.47 0.40
CA CYS A 40 -18.55 11.72 0.97
C CYS A 40 -18.88 12.82 -0.03
N ASN A 41 -19.55 13.88 0.44
CA ASN A 41 -19.91 15.04 -0.37
C ASN A 41 -19.38 16.32 0.29
N VAL A 42 -18.23 16.21 0.95
CA VAL A 42 -17.64 17.24 1.81
C VAL A 42 -16.92 18.32 1.01
N PHE A 43 -16.39 17.96 -0.17
CA PHE A 43 -15.76 18.88 -1.10
C PHE A 43 -16.78 19.27 -2.18
N ASN A 44 -17.21 20.54 -2.17
CA ASN A 44 -18.14 21.10 -3.15
C ASN A 44 -17.67 22.49 -3.62
N PRO A 45 -17.27 22.66 -4.90
CA PRO A 45 -17.22 21.63 -5.93
C PRO A 45 -16.20 20.53 -5.61
N ASP A 46 -16.44 19.32 -6.11
CA ASP A 46 -15.50 18.21 -5.92
C ASP A 46 -14.19 18.50 -6.65
N VAL A 47 -13.07 18.18 -6.00
CA VAL A 47 -11.73 18.56 -6.46
C VAL A 47 -11.02 17.34 -7.01
N PRO A 48 -10.55 17.34 -8.27
CA PRO A 48 -9.70 16.27 -8.80
C PRO A 48 -8.36 16.22 -8.03
N ILE A 49 -8.02 15.05 -7.51
CA ILE A 49 -6.75 14.83 -6.78
C ILE A 49 -5.73 14.11 -7.67
N SER A 50 -6.21 13.24 -8.56
CA SER A 50 -5.41 12.62 -9.62
C SER A 50 -6.23 12.50 -10.89
N SER A 51 -5.65 11.91 -11.94
CA SER A 51 -6.38 11.57 -13.17
C SER A 51 -7.51 10.56 -12.97
N THR A 52 -7.56 9.86 -11.83
CA THR A 52 -8.52 8.79 -11.56
C THR A 52 -9.35 8.97 -10.29
N GLU A 53 -9.00 9.92 -9.42
CA GLU A 53 -9.61 10.08 -8.11
C GLU A 53 -9.89 11.55 -7.78
N SER A 54 -11.06 11.82 -7.20
CA SER A 54 -11.43 13.10 -6.60
C SER A 54 -11.29 13.12 -5.07
N ALA A 55 -11.41 14.29 -4.46
CA ALA A 55 -11.33 14.49 -3.02
C ALA A 55 -12.43 13.73 -2.29
N ASN A 56 -13.67 13.79 -2.81
CA ASN A 56 -14.79 13.03 -2.25
C ASN A 56 -14.60 11.51 -2.38
N GLN A 57 -13.97 11.02 -3.45
CA GLN A 57 -13.64 9.60 -3.59
C GLN A 57 -12.56 9.15 -2.59
N ILE A 58 -11.50 9.96 -2.39
CA ILE A 58 -10.47 9.69 -1.38
C ILE A 58 -11.07 9.69 0.02
N CYS A 59 -11.99 10.61 0.29
CA CYS A 59 -12.71 10.67 1.55
C CYS A 59 -13.50 9.38 1.84
N GLY A 60 -14.30 8.91 0.88
CA GLY A 60 -15.02 7.64 1.03
C GLY A 60 -14.08 6.46 1.28
N LYS A 61 -12.94 6.40 0.56
CA LYS A 61 -11.91 5.39 0.77
C LYS A 61 -11.26 5.47 2.14
N PHE A 62 -10.96 6.68 2.63
CA PHE A 62 -10.39 6.88 3.96
C PHE A 62 -11.31 6.34 5.05
N LEU A 63 -12.60 6.69 5.01
CA LEU A 63 -13.60 6.20 5.96
C LEU A 63 -13.74 4.68 5.91
N ASN A 64 -13.75 4.11 4.71
CA ASN A 64 -13.78 2.66 4.53
C ASN A 64 -12.54 1.98 5.11
N PHE A 65 -11.37 2.57 4.91
CA PHE A 65 -10.12 2.05 5.45
C PHE A 65 -10.13 2.08 6.98
N TYR A 66 -10.50 3.20 7.58
CA TYR A 66 -10.66 3.34 9.03
C TYR A 66 -11.62 2.29 9.62
N LYS A 67 -12.83 2.15 9.06
CA LYS A 67 -13.82 1.16 9.53
C LYS A 67 -13.33 -0.28 9.35
N PHE A 68 -12.60 -0.56 8.27
CA PHE A 68 -11.98 -1.85 8.05
C PHE A 68 -10.89 -2.18 9.08
N LEU A 69 -10.06 -1.20 9.46
CA LEU A 69 -9.07 -1.40 10.52
C LEU A 69 -9.75 -1.73 11.85
N ILE A 70 -10.85 -1.04 12.19
CA ILE A 70 -11.64 -1.35 13.39
C ILE A 70 -12.19 -2.77 13.35
N SER A 71 -12.73 -3.21 12.21
CA SER A 71 -13.30 -4.56 12.10
C SER A 71 -12.25 -5.65 12.33
N LYS A 72 -10.99 -5.40 11.96
CA LYS A 72 -9.86 -6.29 12.27
C LYS A 72 -9.45 -6.25 13.74
N LYS A 73 -9.69 -5.15 14.46
CA LYS A 73 -9.46 -5.05 15.91
C LYS A 73 -10.55 -5.69 16.75
N ASN A 74 -11.80 -5.72 16.28
CA ASN A 74 -12.89 -6.38 16.99
C ASN A 74 -12.70 -7.90 17.17
N GLN A 75 -11.75 -8.48 16.43
CA GLN A 75 -11.32 -9.88 16.55
C GLN A 75 -10.15 -10.06 17.54
N SER A 76 -9.68 -8.96 18.16
CA SER A 76 -8.57 -8.88 19.11
C SER A 76 -9.08 -8.48 20.51
N THR A 77 -8.22 -8.66 21.51
CA THR A 77 -8.46 -8.15 22.89
C THR A 77 -8.46 -6.62 22.96
N ASP A 78 -7.75 -5.96 22.03
CA ASP A 78 -7.76 -4.50 21.87
C ASP A 78 -8.74 -4.12 20.76
N LYS A 79 -9.86 -3.49 21.15
CA LYS A 79 -10.95 -3.09 20.25
C LYS A 79 -10.70 -1.74 19.56
N THR A 80 -9.60 -1.07 19.89
CA THR A 80 -9.31 0.29 19.40
C THR A 80 -8.13 0.31 18.44
N LEU A 81 -8.09 1.32 17.58
CA LEU A 81 -6.93 1.56 16.74
C LEU A 81 -5.78 2.08 17.59
N ASN A 82 -4.58 1.54 17.34
CA ASN A 82 -3.37 1.96 18.03
C ASN A 82 -2.63 3.06 17.23
N ASN A 83 -1.53 3.56 17.78
CA ASN A 83 -0.75 4.61 17.14
C ASN A 83 -0.17 4.22 15.76
N ASN A 84 0.13 2.95 15.51
CA ASN A 84 0.60 2.50 14.19
C ASN A 84 -0.52 2.55 13.16
N ASP A 85 -1.74 2.18 13.55
CA ASP A 85 -2.91 2.22 12.67
C ASP A 85 -3.19 3.66 12.21
N PHE A 86 -3.21 4.61 13.15
CA PHE A 86 -3.38 6.03 12.83
C PHE A 86 -2.20 6.60 12.04
N ALA A 87 -0.97 6.22 12.37
CA ALA A 87 0.21 6.67 11.62
C ALA A 87 0.18 6.19 10.17
N TYR A 88 -0.26 4.94 9.92
CA TYR A 88 -0.43 4.44 8.57
C TYR A 88 -1.55 5.18 7.82
N LEU A 89 -2.70 5.41 8.46
CA LEU A 89 -3.79 6.20 7.86
C LEU A 89 -3.31 7.60 7.48
N ASN A 90 -2.54 8.26 8.34
CA ASN A 90 -1.95 9.57 8.05
C ASN A 90 -0.97 9.51 6.87
N TYR A 91 -0.07 8.51 6.84
CA TYR A 91 0.86 8.31 5.72
C TYR A 91 0.13 8.02 4.41
N TRP A 92 -0.90 7.17 4.44
CA TRP A 92 -1.73 6.83 3.28
C TRP A 92 -2.42 8.08 2.72
N LEU A 93 -3.05 8.90 3.58
CA LEU A 93 -3.74 10.11 3.15
C LEU A 93 -2.76 11.15 2.60
N ASN A 94 -1.62 11.37 3.29
CA ASN A 94 -0.54 12.22 2.77
C ASN A 94 -0.06 11.74 1.40
N SER A 95 0.08 10.42 1.22
CA SER A 95 0.46 9.85 -0.07
C SER A 95 -0.58 10.23 -1.12
N LYS A 96 -1.88 10.01 -0.87
CA LYS A 96 -2.94 10.37 -1.82
C LYS A 96 -2.98 11.86 -2.19
N LEU A 97 -2.81 12.75 -1.21
CA LEU A 97 -2.91 14.21 -1.39
C LEU A 97 -1.61 14.89 -1.86
N LYS A 98 -0.46 14.24 -1.72
CA LYS A 98 0.84 14.76 -2.22
C LYS A 98 1.24 14.12 -3.54
N ASN A 99 0.28 13.56 -4.27
CA ASN A 99 0.53 13.02 -5.58
C ASN A 99 0.84 14.15 -6.56
N ASP A 100 2.05 14.16 -7.13
CA ASP A 100 2.54 15.21 -8.03
C ASP A 100 1.80 15.29 -9.39
N THR A 101 0.79 14.45 -9.62
CA THR A 101 0.04 14.46 -10.89
C THR A 101 -0.78 15.74 -11.11
N LEU A 102 -1.30 16.36 -10.05
CA LEU A 102 -2.15 17.55 -10.12
C LEU A 102 -1.91 18.46 -8.91
N ILE A 103 -1.80 19.76 -9.15
CA ILE A 103 -1.77 20.75 -8.07
C ILE A 103 -3.22 21.08 -7.70
N HIS A 104 -3.72 20.52 -6.61
CA HIS A 104 -5.10 20.70 -6.14
C HIS A 104 -5.24 21.52 -4.86
N GLY A 105 -4.14 21.78 -4.14
CA GLY A 105 -4.12 22.63 -2.94
C GLY A 105 -4.61 21.97 -1.64
N ILE A 106 -5.45 20.92 -1.71
CA ILE A 106 -5.95 20.20 -0.53
C ILE A 106 -4.83 19.57 0.31
N THR A 107 -4.71 20.01 1.56
CA THR A 107 -3.79 19.44 2.55
C THR A 107 -4.48 18.41 3.44
N VAL A 108 -3.71 17.65 4.23
CA VAL A 108 -4.30 16.73 5.21
C VAL A 108 -5.05 17.49 6.31
N ASN A 109 -4.52 18.64 6.70
CA ASN A 109 -5.19 19.50 7.68
C ASN A 109 -6.52 20.05 7.14
N GLU A 110 -6.57 20.51 5.89
CA GLU A 110 -7.81 20.96 5.25
C GLU A 110 -8.80 19.79 5.10
N PHE A 111 -8.31 18.61 4.71
CA PHE A 111 -9.14 17.40 4.66
C PHE A 111 -9.75 17.09 6.03
N HIS A 112 -8.96 17.11 7.09
CA HIS A 112 -9.44 16.87 8.45
C HIS A 112 -10.48 17.91 8.88
N GLU A 113 -10.18 19.20 8.71
CA GLU A 113 -11.08 20.30 9.06
C GLU A 113 -12.44 20.15 8.38
N LYS A 114 -12.44 19.91 7.06
CA LYS A 114 -13.68 19.73 6.30
C LYS A 114 -14.47 18.52 6.80
N MET A 115 -13.81 17.41 7.09
CA MET A 115 -14.44 16.19 7.59
C MET A 115 -15.05 16.35 8.99
N SER A 116 -14.42 17.14 9.86
CA SER A 116 -14.92 17.45 11.21
C SER A 116 -16.28 18.14 11.23
N TYR A 117 -16.78 18.66 10.12
CA TYR A 117 -18.14 19.24 10.05
C TYR A 117 -19.22 18.26 9.57
N HIS A 118 -18.83 17.11 9.00
CA HIS A 118 -19.74 16.27 8.24
C HIS A 118 -19.74 14.80 8.65
N GLU A 119 -18.65 14.31 9.25
CA GLU A 119 -18.49 12.89 9.60
C GLU A 119 -18.39 12.71 11.11
N TRP A 120 -19.30 11.92 11.67
CA TRP A 120 -19.42 11.73 13.12
C TRP A 120 -18.11 11.24 13.77
N ASP A 121 -17.40 10.34 13.10
CA ASP A 121 -16.12 9.83 13.61
C ASP A 121 -15.10 10.98 13.79
N PHE A 122 -15.06 11.95 12.88
CA PHE A 122 -14.22 13.14 13.00
C PHE A 122 -14.74 14.11 14.07
N VAL A 123 -16.06 14.30 14.17
CA VAL A 123 -16.69 15.12 15.22
C VAL A 123 -16.38 14.59 16.62
N SER A 124 -16.27 13.27 16.77
CA SER A 124 -15.96 12.62 18.05
C SER A 124 -14.54 12.90 18.57
N GLY A 125 -13.68 13.50 17.75
CA GLY A 125 -12.29 13.82 18.07
C GLY A 125 -11.33 12.63 17.96
N ILE A 126 -11.74 11.50 17.38
CA ILE A 126 -10.87 10.31 17.29
C ILE A 126 -9.61 10.54 16.45
N PHE A 127 -9.65 11.51 15.52
CA PHE A 127 -8.54 11.86 14.63
C PHE A 127 -7.73 13.07 15.13
N ASP A 128 -8.07 13.65 16.28
CA ASP A 128 -7.42 14.85 16.79
C ASP A 128 -5.92 14.63 17.02
N GLY A 129 -5.09 15.39 16.32
CA GLY A 129 -3.63 15.26 16.35
C GLY A 129 -3.08 13.98 15.71
N LYS A 130 -3.93 13.18 15.05
CA LYS A 130 -3.55 11.93 14.38
C LYS A 130 -3.40 12.09 12.87
N LEU A 131 -4.17 12.97 12.26
CA LEU A 131 -4.03 13.35 10.85
C LEU A 131 -3.37 14.71 10.75
N TYR A 132 -2.29 14.81 9.99
CA TYR A 132 -1.50 16.02 9.84
C TYR A 132 -0.65 15.97 8.57
N ASP A 133 -0.29 17.14 8.06
CA ASP A 133 0.63 17.25 6.94
C ASP A 133 2.03 16.78 7.33
N LEU A 134 2.50 15.69 6.72
CA LEU A 134 3.86 15.22 6.92
C LEU A 134 4.87 16.26 6.41
N GLY A 135 5.91 16.54 7.18
CA GLY A 135 7.03 17.33 6.70
C GLY A 135 7.68 16.70 5.46
N LYS A 136 8.27 17.53 4.59
CA LYS A 136 8.92 17.06 3.34
C LYS A 136 9.95 15.96 3.61
N ASP A 137 10.77 16.13 4.64
CA ASP A 137 11.83 15.19 4.98
C ASP A 137 11.25 13.86 5.49
N ASP A 138 10.27 13.90 6.39
CA ASP A 138 9.63 12.69 6.89
C ASP A 138 8.86 11.93 5.80
N PHE A 139 8.13 12.66 4.95
CA PHE A 139 7.45 12.03 3.82
C PHE A 139 8.44 11.39 2.84
N THR A 140 9.57 12.05 2.56
CA THR A 140 10.66 11.50 1.75
C THR A 140 11.24 10.24 2.39
N ASN A 141 11.49 10.26 3.70
CA ASN A 141 11.99 9.13 4.46
C ASN A 141 11.04 7.93 4.41
N MET A 142 9.74 8.14 4.62
CA MET A 142 8.74 7.07 4.50
C MET A 142 8.67 6.49 3.08
N ASN A 143 8.78 7.33 2.06
CA ASN A 143 8.81 6.88 0.66
C ASN A 143 10.05 6.05 0.35
N LEU A 144 11.22 6.37 0.93
CA LEU A 144 12.42 5.53 0.82
C LEU A 144 12.18 4.13 1.40
N LEU A 145 11.57 4.04 2.58
CA LEU A 145 11.25 2.75 3.21
C LEU A 145 10.25 1.95 2.36
N ASN A 146 9.20 2.60 1.84
CA ASN A 146 8.28 1.99 0.89
C ASN A 146 9.02 1.45 -0.36
N ASN A 147 9.94 2.23 -0.91
CA ASN A 147 10.71 1.84 -2.10
C ASN A 147 11.68 0.70 -1.81
N LEU A 148 12.23 0.60 -0.60
CA LEU A 148 12.99 -0.58 -0.16
C LEU A 148 12.10 -1.83 -0.09
N GLU A 149 10.86 -1.71 0.40
CA GLU A 149 9.91 -2.83 0.40
C GLU A 149 9.52 -3.26 -1.01
N PHE A 150 9.29 -2.30 -1.90
CA PHE A 150 9.02 -2.56 -3.30
C PHE A 150 10.15 -3.38 -3.93
N ASN A 151 11.39 -2.91 -3.80
CA ASN A 151 12.55 -3.60 -4.41
C ASN A 151 12.84 -4.93 -3.73
N TYR A 152 12.55 -5.07 -2.44
CA TYR A 152 12.56 -6.38 -1.79
C TYR A 152 11.60 -7.36 -2.47
N SER A 153 10.39 -6.94 -2.83
CA SER A 153 9.45 -7.83 -3.52
C SER A 153 9.89 -8.22 -4.93
N GLU A 154 10.59 -7.33 -5.64
CA GLU A 154 11.19 -7.62 -6.94
C GLU A 154 12.27 -8.69 -6.80
N ILE A 155 13.15 -8.55 -5.81
CA ILE A 155 14.16 -9.56 -5.48
C ILE A 155 13.49 -10.86 -5.10
N TYR A 156 12.46 -10.82 -4.24
CA TYR A 156 11.76 -12.02 -3.82
C TYR A 156 11.16 -12.77 -5.01
N LYS A 157 10.43 -12.07 -5.88
CA LYS A 157 9.74 -12.66 -7.02
C LYS A 157 10.72 -13.22 -8.06
N ASN A 158 11.74 -12.45 -8.40
CA ASN A 158 12.60 -12.77 -9.54
C ASN A 158 13.84 -13.58 -9.14
N VAL A 159 14.33 -13.45 -7.91
CA VAL A 159 15.54 -14.13 -7.43
C VAL A 159 15.22 -15.24 -6.43
N ILE A 160 14.51 -14.91 -5.35
CA ILE A 160 14.32 -15.87 -4.23
C ILE A 160 13.34 -16.98 -4.59
N SER A 161 12.25 -16.65 -5.29
CA SER A 161 11.28 -17.64 -5.77
C SER A 161 11.62 -18.20 -7.15
N HIS A 162 12.84 -17.97 -7.64
CA HIS A 162 13.28 -18.49 -8.92
C HIS A 162 13.40 -20.01 -8.87
N ASN A 163 13.02 -20.67 -9.96
CA ASN A 163 13.10 -22.13 -10.02
C ASN A 163 14.48 -22.54 -10.53
N GLU A 164 15.28 -23.19 -9.69
CA GLU A 164 16.63 -23.67 -10.04
C GLU A 164 16.66 -24.53 -11.31
N LYS A 165 15.57 -25.23 -11.64
CA LYS A 165 15.46 -26.04 -12.86
C LYS A 165 15.47 -25.19 -14.14
N GLN A 166 15.21 -23.89 -14.04
CA GLN A 166 15.28 -22.94 -15.14
C GLN A 166 16.69 -22.33 -15.32
N GLY A 167 17.66 -22.75 -14.51
CA GLY A 167 19.02 -22.23 -14.52
C GLY A 167 19.16 -20.93 -13.73
N LYS A 168 20.41 -20.52 -13.46
CA LYS A 168 20.72 -19.30 -12.70
C LYS A 168 20.43 -18.05 -13.53
N ILE A 169 20.12 -16.93 -12.87
CA ILE A 169 19.83 -15.63 -13.50
C ILE A 169 20.86 -14.56 -13.13
N SER A 170 20.87 -13.43 -13.83
CA SER A 170 21.58 -12.24 -13.33
C SER A 170 20.74 -11.56 -12.25
N CYS A 171 21.35 -11.36 -11.10
CA CYS A 171 20.79 -10.76 -9.90
C CYS A 171 21.31 -9.34 -9.68
N LEU A 172 22.53 -9.01 -10.16
CA LEU A 172 23.25 -7.79 -9.82
C LEU A 172 22.39 -6.52 -9.88
N GLY A 173 21.65 -6.32 -10.97
CA GLY A 173 20.81 -5.13 -11.15
C GLY A 173 19.71 -4.96 -10.08
N TYR A 174 19.13 -6.06 -9.58
CA TYR A 174 18.14 -5.98 -8.50
C TYR A 174 18.76 -5.51 -7.18
N TYR A 175 19.93 -6.03 -6.87
CA TYR A 175 20.66 -5.70 -5.64
C TYR A 175 21.30 -4.31 -5.68
N GLU A 176 21.81 -3.89 -6.83
CA GLU A 176 22.30 -2.52 -7.04
C GLU A 176 21.18 -1.49 -6.85
N LYS A 177 19.98 -1.76 -7.39
CA LYS A 177 18.84 -0.89 -7.19
C LYS A 177 18.44 -0.77 -5.72
N TYR A 178 18.44 -1.89 -4.99
CA TYR A 178 18.19 -1.87 -3.55
C TYR A 178 19.29 -1.09 -2.79
N PHE A 179 20.56 -1.35 -3.11
CA PHE A 179 21.72 -0.69 -2.53
C PHE A 179 21.63 0.83 -2.67
N ASN A 180 21.33 1.35 -3.86
CA ASN A 180 21.26 2.79 -4.12
C ASN A 180 20.20 3.49 -3.25
N ILE A 181 19.02 2.87 -3.10
CA ILE A 181 17.94 3.41 -2.25
C ILE A 181 18.36 3.38 -0.78
N TYR A 182 18.98 2.29 -0.34
CA TYR A 182 19.44 2.16 1.03
C TYR A 182 20.56 3.17 1.33
N GLU A 183 21.48 3.41 0.39
CA GLU A 183 22.55 4.40 0.49
C GLU A 183 21.98 5.81 0.69
N GLU A 184 20.93 6.17 -0.05
CA GLU A 184 20.21 7.44 0.16
C GLU A 184 19.55 7.51 1.54
N GLY A 185 18.99 6.40 2.03
CA GLY A 185 18.40 6.32 3.35
C GLY A 185 19.43 6.51 4.47
N ILE A 186 20.53 5.76 4.45
CA ILE A 186 21.52 5.79 5.53
C ILE A 186 22.22 7.16 5.62
N LYS A 187 22.34 7.91 4.50
CA LYS A 187 22.80 9.31 4.49
C LYS A 187 21.91 10.24 5.32
N ARG A 188 20.60 9.93 5.44
CA ARG A 188 19.62 10.72 6.18
C ARG A 188 19.47 10.31 7.65
N CYS A 189 20.03 9.17 8.07
CA CYS A 189 19.95 8.66 9.44
C CYS A 189 20.40 9.65 10.56
N PRO A 190 21.52 10.40 10.42
CA PRO A 190 21.99 11.29 11.50
C PRO A 190 20.96 12.34 11.91
N ASN A 191 20.07 12.69 11.00
CA ASN A 191 19.07 13.72 11.20
C ASN A 191 17.77 13.17 11.80
N ASN A 192 17.59 11.83 11.89
CA ASN A 192 16.35 11.23 12.36
C ASN A 192 16.54 9.78 12.88
N THR A 193 16.60 9.63 14.21
CA THR A 193 16.77 8.33 14.88
C THR A 193 15.61 7.36 14.61
N ASN A 194 14.36 7.85 14.57
CA ASN A 194 13.19 6.99 14.37
C ASN A 194 13.15 6.40 12.96
N PHE A 195 13.44 7.23 11.96
CA PHE A 195 13.65 6.76 10.59
C PHE A 195 14.80 5.76 10.52
N CYS A 196 15.93 6.02 11.18
CA CYS A 196 17.07 5.11 11.15
C CYS A 196 16.76 3.73 11.76
N ASN A 197 15.98 3.72 12.85
CA ASN A 197 15.49 2.48 13.45
C ASN A 197 14.61 1.69 12.48
N ALA A 198 13.72 2.36 11.73
CA ALA A 198 12.91 1.72 10.70
C ALA A 198 13.76 1.24 9.50
N LEU A 199 14.75 2.02 9.06
CA LEU A 199 15.68 1.64 7.99
C LEU A 199 16.46 0.35 8.34
N ASN A 200 16.77 0.14 9.63
CA ASN A 200 17.45 -1.07 10.08
C ASN A 200 16.63 -2.36 9.86
N ILE A 201 15.30 -2.27 9.78
CA ILE A 201 14.43 -3.40 9.38
C ILE A 201 14.83 -3.89 7.99
N TYR A 202 15.04 -2.94 7.08
CA TYR A 202 15.40 -3.19 5.68
C TYR A 202 16.83 -3.70 5.55
N LYS A 203 17.76 -3.15 6.32
CA LYS A 203 19.12 -3.70 6.43
C LYS A 203 19.10 -5.20 6.76
N LYS A 204 18.38 -5.58 7.83
CA LYS A 204 18.27 -6.98 8.26
C LYS A 204 17.61 -7.86 7.20
N LYS A 205 16.57 -7.36 6.52
CA LYS A 205 15.96 -8.08 5.38
C LYS A 205 17.01 -8.38 4.32
N TYR A 206 17.79 -7.37 3.91
CA TYR A 206 18.84 -7.52 2.91
C TYR A 206 19.90 -8.53 3.30
N GLU A 207 20.42 -8.46 4.52
CA GLU A 207 21.41 -9.39 5.02
C GLU A 207 20.91 -10.85 4.93
N ASN A 208 19.62 -11.09 5.17
CA ASN A 208 19.03 -12.43 5.06
C ASN A 208 18.97 -12.96 3.62
N PHE A 209 18.60 -12.13 2.63
CA PHE A 209 18.45 -12.60 1.25
C PHE A 209 19.71 -12.43 0.39
N SER A 210 20.70 -11.67 0.87
CA SER A 210 22.03 -11.55 0.27
C SER A 210 23.01 -12.63 0.76
N ASP A 211 22.53 -13.64 1.50
CA ASP A 211 23.34 -14.76 1.97
C ASP A 211 24.02 -15.49 0.79
N PRO A 212 25.32 -15.82 0.91
CA PRO A 212 26.07 -16.46 -0.17
C PRO A 212 25.42 -17.75 -0.71
N ASN A 213 24.70 -18.51 0.11
CA ASN A 213 24.04 -19.73 -0.37
C ASN A 213 22.89 -19.37 -1.31
N THR A 214 21.99 -18.46 -0.90
CA THR A 214 20.88 -17.96 -1.73
C THR A 214 21.37 -17.37 -3.04
N ILE A 215 22.47 -16.60 -3.00
CA ILE A 215 23.09 -16.05 -4.21
C ILE A 215 23.66 -17.17 -5.07
N SER A 216 24.39 -18.13 -4.49
CA SER A 216 25.01 -19.22 -5.26
C SER A 216 23.99 -20.14 -5.93
N GLU A 217 22.83 -20.34 -5.32
CA GLU A 217 21.74 -21.16 -5.86
C GLU A 217 21.08 -20.49 -7.06
N ASN A 218 20.77 -19.19 -6.94
CA ASN A 218 19.89 -18.49 -7.89
C ASN A 218 20.62 -17.59 -8.89
N CYS A 219 21.83 -17.13 -8.57
CA CYS A 219 22.51 -16.07 -9.30
C CYS A 219 23.76 -16.53 -10.06
N ILE A 220 23.94 -16.02 -11.28
CA ILE A 220 25.19 -16.14 -12.05
C ILE A 220 26.27 -15.22 -11.45
N ASP A 221 25.84 -14.10 -10.87
CA ASP A 221 26.72 -13.10 -10.29
C ASP A 221 27.44 -13.65 -9.05
N LYS A 222 28.77 -13.55 -9.06
CA LYS A 222 29.62 -14.05 -7.98
C LYS A 222 29.72 -13.09 -6.80
N MET A 223 29.34 -11.83 -7.00
CA MET A 223 29.46 -10.78 -6.00
C MET A 223 28.26 -9.85 -6.07
N ILE A 224 27.59 -9.72 -4.93
CA ILE A 224 26.46 -8.82 -4.71
C ILE A 224 26.93 -7.70 -3.78
N PRO A 225 26.49 -6.44 -3.97
CA PRO A 225 26.93 -5.34 -3.14
C PRO A 225 26.61 -5.58 -1.66
N LYS A 226 27.54 -5.20 -0.77
CA LYS A 226 27.23 -5.13 0.67
C LYS A 226 26.65 -3.77 0.97
N LEU A 227 25.61 -3.71 1.80
CA LEU A 227 25.02 -2.44 2.18
C LEU A 227 26.04 -1.55 2.90
N PRO A 228 26.04 -0.25 2.61
CA PRO A 228 26.96 0.69 3.22
C PRO A 228 26.61 0.92 4.69
N THR A 229 27.60 1.37 5.46
CA THR A 229 27.37 1.94 6.79
C THR A 229 27.50 3.46 6.72
N TYR A 230 26.90 4.17 7.68
CA TYR A 230 26.98 5.64 7.72
C TYR A 230 28.43 6.14 7.72
N ASN A 231 29.28 5.56 8.58
CA ASN A 231 30.69 5.95 8.68
C ASN A 231 31.43 5.76 7.36
N HIS A 232 31.17 4.64 6.66
CA HIS A 232 31.79 4.34 5.37
C HIS A 232 31.41 5.36 4.28
N ILE A 233 30.16 5.82 4.27
CA ILE A 233 29.71 6.87 3.34
C ILE A 233 30.30 8.24 3.72
N SER A 234 30.31 8.56 5.02
CA SER A 234 30.84 9.84 5.52
C SER A 234 32.34 10.00 5.27
N LEU A 235 33.08 8.90 5.17
CA LEU A 235 34.53 8.90 4.89
C LEU A 235 34.84 8.87 3.39
N GLY A 236 33.83 8.74 2.52
CA GLY A 236 34.02 8.69 1.06
C GLY A 236 34.57 7.37 0.53
N ASP A 237 34.50 6.30 1.32
CA ASP A 237 35.22 5.04 1.06
C ASP A 237 34.53 4.09 0.06
N GLN A 238 33.32 4.40 -0.44
CA GLN A 238 32.64 3.58 -1.45
C GLN A 238 32.42 4.34 -2.77
N LYS A 239 33.34 4.14 -3.71
CA LYS A 239 32.99 4.10 -5.12
C LYS A 239 32.93 2.63 -5.53
N PHE A 240 31.73 2.04 -5.58
CA PHE A 240 31.52 1.02 -6.61
C PHE A 240 31.64 1.78 -7.93
N THR A 241 32.75 1.60 -8.65
CA THR A 241 32.94 2.21 -9.96
C THR A 241 31.97 1.54 -10.93
N VAL A 242 30.76 2.08 -11.02
CA VAL A 242 29.79 1.72 -12.04
C VAL A 242 30.29 2.30 -13.36
N ILE A 243 31.03 1.50 -14.13
CA ILE A 243 31.16 1.73 -15.58
C ILE A 243 29.86 1.22 -16.19
N GLY A 244 28.85 2.08 -16.18
CA GLY A 244 27.49 1.77 -16.63
C GLY A 244 26.71 3.07 -16.74
N THR A 245 26.72 3.60 -17.95
CA THR A 245 26.13 4.88 -18.37
C THR A 245 24.63 4.97 -18.04
N ILE A 246 24.21 6.15 -17.57
CA ILE A 246 22.83 6.69 -17.52
C ILE A 246 21.95 6.22 -16.34
N LEU A 247 22.05 6.93 -15.22
CA LEU A 247 20.96 7.05 -14.24
C LEU A 247 20.73 8.54 -13.88
N GLY A 248 20.06 9.25 -14.78
CA GLY A 248 19.14 10.32 -14.40
C GLY A 248 17.74 9.82 -14.76
N PRO A 249 16.74 9.94 -13.85
CA PRO A 249 16.29 11.24 -13.40
C PRO A 249 16.24 11.43 -11.88
N SER A 250 16.64 12.63 -11.49
CA SER A 250 16.09 13.52 -10.45
C SER A 250 14.93 12.98 -9.61
N PHE A 251 15.02 13.18 -8.29
CA PHE A 251 14.03 13.11 -7.19
C PHE A 251 12.54 12.78 -7.48
N GLY A 252 11.96 13.16 -8.62
CA GLY A 252 10.60 12.81 -9.05
C GLY A 252 10.36 11.32 -9.32
N MET A 253 11.38 10.51 -9.65
CA MET A 253 11.18 9.07 -9.91
C MET A 253 10.83 8.26 -8.65
N PHE A 254 11.13 8.78 -7.44
CA PHE A 254 10.80 8.10 -6.19
C PHE A 254 9.33 8.23 -5.78
N PHE A 255 8.64 9.28 -6.24
CA PHE A 255 7.25 9.56 -5.85
C PHE A 255 6.24 8.77 -6.67
N THR A 256 6.54 8.43 -7.93
CA THR A 256 5.61 7.72 -8.83
C THR A 256 5.34 6.26 -8.41
N LEU A 257 6.28 5.61 -7.73
CA LEU A 257 6.18 4.21 -7.32
C LEU A 257 5.17 3.98 -6.19
N VAL A 258 4.87 4.98 -5.37
CA VAL A 258 3.86 4.89 -4.30
C VAL A 258 2.47 4.65 -4.88
N PHE A 259 2.18 5.17 -6.07
CA PHE A 259 0.84 5.12 -6.69
C PHE A 259 0.67 4.00 -7.71
N LEU A 260 1.72 3.67 -8.45
CA LEU A 260 1.66 2.61 -9.48
C LEU A 260 1.80 1.19 -8.91
N TYR A 261 1.93 1.07 -7.60
CA TYR A 261 2.24 -0.19 -6.93
C TYR A 261 1.25 -1.31 -7.27
N LYS A 262 -0.04 -1.01 -7.48
CA LYS A 262 -1.07 -1.99 -7.90
C LYS A 262 -0.75 -2.72 -9.21
N PHE A 263 -0.09 -2.04 -10.15
CA PHE A 263 0.25 -2.58 -11.48
C PHE A 263 1.66 -3.13 -11.57
N THR A 264 2.40 -3.06 -10.47
CA THR A 264 3.79 -3.52 -10.40
C THR A 264 3.87 -4.93 -9.84
N PRO A 265 5.02 -5.61 -9.98
CA PRO A 265 5.21 -6.90 -9.34
C PRO A 265 5.10 -6.84 -7.81
N PHE A 266 5.35 -5.71 -7.15
CA PHE A 266 5.02 -5.51 -5.73
C PHE A 266 3.52 -5.67 -5.44
N GLY A 267 2.64 -5.03 -6.23
CA GLY A 267 1.18 -5.20 -6.11
C GLY A 267 0.77 -6.66 -6.32
N GLN A 268 1.30 -7.30 -7.37
CA GLN A 268 1.07 -8.73 -7.61
C GLN A 268 1.56 -9.61 -6.45
N TRP A 269 2.71 -9.28 -5.87
CA TRP A 269 3.28 -9.99 -4.72
C TRP A 269 2.39 -9.84 -3.48
N ILE A 270 1.88 -8.62 -3.20
CA ILE A 270 0.88 -8.39 -2.16
C ILE A 270 -0.38 -9.23 -2.42
N HIS A 271 -0.93 -9.21 -3.64
CA HIS A 271 -2.10 -10.01 -4.02
C HIS A 271 -1.86 -11.52 -3.87
N ALA A 272 -0.70 -12.02 -4.29
CA ALA A 272 -0.33 -13.42 -4.13
C ALA A 272 -0.24 -13.81 -2.64
N LYS A 273 0.31 -12.93 -1.80
CA LYS A 273 0.39 -13.12 -0.35
C LYS A 273 -0.98 -13.06 0.32
N ILE A 274 -1.94 -12.30 -0.21
CA ILE A 274 -3.35 -12.34 0.22
C ILE A 274 -3.98 -13.69 -0.16
N ARG A 275 -3.84 -14.12 -1.42
CA ARG A 275 -4.42 -15.38 -1.91
C ARG A 275 -3.90 -16.60 -1.16
N ARG A 276 -2.60 -16.63 -0.82
CA ARG A 276 -1.99 -17.72 -0.05
C ARG A 276 -2.52 -17.78 1.39
N ASN A 277 -2.81 -16.64 2.01
CA ASN A 277 -3.39 -16.59 3.36
C ASN A 277 -4.88 -16.92 3.41
N LYS A 278 -5.60 -16.95 2.27
CA LYS A 278 -6.99 -17.46 2.20
C LYS A 278 -7.08 -18.96 2.57
N GLY A 279 -5.98 -19.70 2.66
CA GLY A 279 -6.00 -21.08 3.17
C GLY A 279 -6.22 -21.19 4.68
N GLU A 280 -5.79 -20.20 5.48
CA GLU A 280 -5.90 -20.18 6.95
C GLU A 280 -6.93 -19.16 7.47
N ASP A 281 -7.07 -17.99 6.82
CA ASP A 281 -7.98 -16.91 7.24
C ASP A 281 -9.34 -16.94 6.52
N SER A 282 -9.60 -17.85 5.57
CA SER A 282 -10.85 -17.86 4.77
C SER A 282 -12.10 -17.99 5.61
N LYS A 283 -12.03 -18.65 6.78
CA LYS A 283 -13.18 -18.74 7.69
C LYS A 283 -13.68 -17.37 8.17
N LEU A 284 -12.83 -16.35 8.22
CA LEU A 284 -13.20 -15.00 8.67
C LEU A 284 -13.71 -14.10 7.54
N TYR A 285 -13.49 -14.47 6.27
CA TYR A 285 -13.96 -13.72 5.11
C TYR A 285 -15.29 -14.25 4.55
N GLU A 286 -15.67 -15.47 4.90
CA GLU A 286 -16.88 -16.13 4.39
C GLU A 286 -18.11 -15.90 5.29
N GLU A 287 -17.90 -15.67 6.59
CA GLU A 287 -18.99 -15.57 7.59
C GLU A 287 -19.85 -14.30 7.45
N ASN A 288 -19.32 -13.23 6.83
CA ASN A 288 -20.08 -11.98 6.59
C ASN A 288 -20.65 -11.83 5.17
N ASN A 289 -20.40 -12.78 4.27
CA ASN A 289 -21.01 -12.80 2.93
C ASN A 289 -22.22 -13.74 2.84
N GLN A 290 -22.65 -14.32 3.96
CA GLN A 290 -23.73 -15.32 4.02
C GLN A 290 -25.16 -14.74 4.22
N LEU A 291 -25.34 -13.43 4.03
CA LEU A 291 -26.64 -12.76 4.08
C LEU A 291 -26.93 -12.01 2.77
N PHE A 292 -26.86 -12.73 1.65
CA PHE A 292 -27.52 -12.35 0.38
C PHE A 292 -27.74 -13.60 -0.48
N LEU A 293 -28.48 -14.57 0.08
CA LEU A 293 -29.23 -15.53 -0.71
C LEU A 293 -30.61 -15.63 -0.08
N ASP A 294 -31.41 -14.58 -0.28
CA ASP A 294 -32.83 -14.70 -0.06
C ASP A 294 -33.44 -15.42 -1.27
N THR A 295 -33.60 -16.73 -1.07
CA THR A 295 -34.75 -17.53 -1.48
C THR A 295 -35.40 -17.19 -2.83
N SER A 296 -35.03 -17.94 -3.88
CA SER A 296 -36.02 -18.37 -4.86
C SER A 296 -35.90 -19.89 -5.05
N ASP A 297 -36.85 -20.58 -4.46
CA ASP A 297 -37.17 -22.01 -4.52
C ASP A 297 -36.54 -22.82 -5.66
N ASN A 298 -35.72 -23.81 -5.29
CA ASN A 298 -35.52 -25.01 -6.09
C ASN A 298 -36.53 -26.07 -5.63
N ALA A 299 -37.75 -26.02 -6.16
CA ALA A 299 -38.56 -27.23 -6.28
C ALA A 299 -38.03 -28.04 -7.46
N HIS A 300 -37.11 -28.96 -7.19
CA HIS A 300 -36.85 -30.08 -8.08
C HIS A 300 -38.16 -30.84 -8.31
N ILE A 301 -38.55 -31.06 -9.56
CA ILE A 301 -38.95 -32.35 -10.12
C ILE A 301 -39.00 -32.25 -11.65
N ASN A 302 -38.52 -33.32 -12.27
CA ASN A 302 -38.13 -33.47 -13.65
C ASN A 302 -39.25 -33.35 -14.69
N SER A 303 -38.77 -32.98 -15.88
CA SER A 303 -39.34 -33.11 -17.23
C SER A 303 -40.38 -34.22 -17.45
N ALA A 304 -41.53 -33.85 -18.01
CA ALA A 304 -42.14 -34.54 -19.15
C ALA A 304 -43.30 -33.71 -19.76
N HIS A 305 -43.22 -33.54 -21.08
CA HIS A 305 -44.34 -33.54 -22.02
C HIS A 305 -45.16 -32.24 -22.26
N ASN A 306 -44.95 -31.77 -23.51
CA ASN A 306 -45.86 -31.14 -24.48
C ASN A 306 -46.28 -29.67 -24.39
N SER A 307 -46.08 -29.02 -25.55
CA SER A 307 -46.99 -28.18 -26.36
C SER A 307 -47.78 -27.12 -25.60
N TYR A 308 -47.73 -25.83 -25.93
CA TYR A 308 -48.29 -25.26 -27.17
C TYR A 308 -47.57 -23.97 -27.62
N SER A 309 -47.53 -23.83 -28.94
CA SER A 309 -47.18 -22.66 -29.74
C SER A 309 -48.12 -21.46 -29.54
N ILE A 310 -47.57 -20.24 -29.49
CA ILE A 310 -48.34 -19.03 -29.85
C ILE A 310 -47.50 -18.18 -30.79
N SER A 311 -48.07 -17.96 -31.98
CA SER A 311 -47.59 -17.18 -33.11
C SER A 311 -47.78 -15.68 -32.89
N TYR A 312 -46.87 -14.88 -33.45
CA TYR A 312 -47.01 -13.42 -33.58
C TYR A 312 -47.64 -13.11 -34.94
N ASP A 313 -48.77 -12.41 -34.95
CA ASP A 313 -49.32 -11.78 -36.16
C ASP A 313 -48.96 -10.30 -36.21
N SER A 314 -48.47 -9.89 -37.39
CA SER A 314 -48.06 -8.53 -37.73
C SER A 314 -49.18 -7.72 -38.37
N ALA A 315 -49.28 -6.45 -37.94
CA ALA A 315 -49.76 -5.24 -38.61
C ALA A 315 -50.77 -5.31 -39.77
N VAL A 316 -51.83 -4.50 -39.69
CA VAL A 316 -52.47 -3.90 -40.88
C VAL A 316 -52.86 -2.43 -40.62
N ASN A 317 -52.42 -1.57 -41.55
CA ASN A 317 -52.90 -0.22 -41.79
C ASN A 317 -54.31 -0.23 -42.41
N SER A 318 -55.20 0.62 -41.90
CA SER A 318 -56.11 1.56 -42.60
C SER A 318 -57.36 1.82 -41.78
#